data_AF-A0A7K0ESH6-F1
#
_entry.id   AF-A0A7K0ESH6-F1
#
_cell.length_a   1.000
_cell.length_b   1.000
_cell.length_c   1.000
_cell.angle_alpha   90.00
_cell.angle_beta   90.00
_cell.angle_gamma   90.00
#
_symmetry.space_group_name_H-M   'P 1'
#
loop_
_entity.id
_entity.type
_entity.pdbx_description
1 polymer ?
#
loop_
_entity_poly.entity_id
_entity_poly.type
_entity_poly.pdbx_seq_one_letter_code
_entity_poly.pdbx_strand_id
1 'polypeptide(L)'
;MPLPPIPHWLKRFFVFLLFTAALPATGQVAVTNIRINTIDESAVEILYDLAGNQPADSVYLRIRSQSNGLLNPAAQYISGDWGQDVQPGTNRRIIWKALENGFELDENIRATILVKIALSNAPKTAQPSLPLPADTSKRKYRPGGPEFALLSLVAPGVGNIFVQSPKPVIGHRLGVTAACYGLMLYGLVERKKSKEEYALYEQQRNRTTAQPFYDRANSHHHRYYLATRLSGAIWVTDIVATFIKGVRNQHARAKTAEPKVSLRLGYQADYPVAVFNYKF
;
A
#
# COMPACT_ATOMS: atom_id res chain seq x y z
N MET A 1 -2.64 -58.45 -23.88
CA MET A 1 -2.11 -58.01 -22.58
C MET A 1 -2.97 -56.86 -22.06
N PRO A 2 -3.76 -57.05 -20.99
CA PRO A 2 -4.57 -55.98 -20.41
C PRO A 2 -3.69 -54.99 -19.63
N LEU A 3 -3.94 -53.69 -19.80
CA LEU A 3 -3.25 -52.63 -19.06
C LEU A 3 -3.63 -52.65 -17.57
N PRO A 4 -2.69 -52.34 -16.66
CA PRO A 4 -2.95 -52.35 -15.23
C PRO A 4 -3.94 -51.23 -14.82
N PRO A 5 -4.79 -51.46 -13.81
CA PRO A 5 -5.78 -50.48 -13.37
C PRO A 5 -5.10 -49.24 -12.75
N ILE A 6 -5.48 -48.06 -13.23
CA ILE A 6 -4.97 -46.77 -12.72
C ILE A 6 -5.47 -46.56 -11.28
N PRO A 7 -4.57 -46.28 -10.32
CA PRO A 7 -4.95 -46.13 -8.93
C PRO A 7 -5.81 -44.88 -8.69
N HIS A 8 -6.84 -45.02 -7.85
CA HIS A 8 -7.86 -43.99 -7.63
C HIS A 8 -7.32 -42.65 -7.10
N TRP A 9 -6.19 -42.66 -6.39
CA TRP A 9 -5.56 -41.43 -5.90
C TRP A 9 -4.98 -40.57 -7.04
N LEU A 10 -4.48 -41.21 -8.10
CA LEU A 10 -3.94 -40.52 -9.28
C LEU A 10 -5.05 -39.84 -10.08
N LYS A 11 -6.23 -40.47 -10.18
CA LYS A 11 -7.43 -39.88 -10.80
C LYS A 11 -7.91 -38.65 -10.03
N ARG A 12 -7.93 -38.72 -8.69
CA ARG A 12 -8.31 -37.57 -7.83
C ARG A 12 -7.30 -36.43 -7.93
N PHE A 13 -6.02 -36.74 -8.02
CA PHE A 13 -4.96 -35.75 -8.22
C PHE A 13 -5.08 -35.07 -9.59
N PHE A 14 -5.38 -35.82 -10.65
CA PHE A 14 -5.56 -35.26 -12.00
C PHE A 14 -6.81 -34.37 -12.09
N VAL A 15 -7.92 -34.75 -11.43
CA VAL A 15 -9.13 -33.91 -11.36
C VAL A 15 -8.89 -32.64 -10.54
N PHE A 16 -8.12 -32.72 -9.45
CA PHE A 16 -7.74 -31.55 -8.67
C PHE A 16 -6.82 -30.58 -9.45
N LEU A 17 -5.87 -31.12 -10.23
CA LEU A 17 -4.96 -30.33 -11.07
C LEU A 17 -5.67 -29.69 -12.27
N LEU A 18 -6.72 -30.33 -12.80
CA LEU A 18 -7.62 -29.74 -13.81
C LEU A 18 -8.50 -28.62 -13.21
N PHE A 19 -8.88 -28.71 -11.94
CA PHE A 19 -9.70 -27.69 -11.28
C PHE A 19 -8.92 -26.41 -10.93
N THR A 20 -7.61 -26.50 -10.63
CA THR A 20 -6.78 -25.31 -10.37
C THR A 20 -6.42 -24.53 -11.64
N ALA A 21 -6.41 -25.19 -12.81
CA ALA A 21 -6.18 -24.53 -14.10
C ALA A 21 -7.40 -23.74 -14.63
N ALA A 22 -8.59 -23.94 -14.05
CA ALA A 22 -9.82 -23.29 -14.47
C ALA A 22 -10.18 -22.03 -13.67
N LEU A 23 -9.30 -21.54 -12.79
CA LEU A 23 -9.51 -20.25 -12.13
C LEU A 23 -9.47 -19.15 -13.20
N PRO A 24 -10.56 -18.38 -13.40
CA PRO A 24 -10.52 -17.26 -14.32
C PRO A 24 -9.43 -16.32 -13.83
N ALA A 25 -8.48 -15.98 -14.71
CA ALA A 25 -7.55 -14.89 -14.45
C ALA A 25 -8.41 -13.66 -14.18
N THR A 26 -8.53 -13.26 -12.91
CA THR A 26 -9.16 -11.99 -12.55
C THR A 26 -8.27 -10.93 -13.18
N GLY A 27 -8.69 -10.41 -14.34
CA GLY A 27 -7.91 -9.49 -15.15
C GLY A 27 -7.57 -8.27 -14.31
N GLN A 28 -6.32 -8.17 -13.88
CA GLN A 28 -5.79 -6.93 -13.35
C GLN A 28 -5.91 -5.90 -14.48
N VAL A 29 -6.43 -4.71 -14.16
CA VAL A 29 -6.48 -3.63 -15.15
C VAL A 29 -5.06 -3.31 -15.56
N ALA A 30 -4.75 -3.47 -16.84
CA ALA A 30 -3.42 -3.30 -17.38
C ALA A 30 -3.44 -2.32 -18.54
N VAL A 31 -2.51 -1.38 -18.51
CA VAL A 31 -2.23 -0.44 -19.61
C VAL A 31 -0.87 -0.79 -20.18
N THR A 32 -0.79 -1.04 -21.48
CA THR A 32 0.45 -1.41 -22.17
C THR A 32 0.61 -0.66 -23.49
N ASN A 33 1.77 -0.79 -24.14
CA ASN A 33 2.05 -0.26 -25.48
C ASN A 33 1.73 1.24 -25.67
N ILE A 34 2.07 2.06 -24.67
CA ILE A 34 1.91 3.51 -24.73
C ILE A 34 2.88 4.08 -25.78
N ARG A 35 2.33 4.68 -26.83
CA ARG A 35 3.04 5.35 -27.93
C ARG A 35 2.56 6.79 -27.98
N ILE A 36 3.48 7.71 -28.28
CA ILE A 36 3.21 9.15 -28.31
C ILE A 36 3.64 9.65 -29.68
N ASN A 37 2.73 10.29 -30.39
CA ASN A 37 2.97 10.94 -31.66
C ASN A 37 2.59 12.42 -31.54
N THR A 38 3.31 13.29 -32.22
CA THR A 38 2.97 14.70 -32.34
C THR A 38 2.22 14.92 -33.66
N ILE A 39 1.09 15.62 -33.61
CA ILE A 39 0.29 16.01 -34.78
C ILE A 39 0.48 17.51 -34.99
N ASP A 40 1.09 17.87 -36.12
CA ASP A 40 1.22 19.25 -36.60
C ASP A 40 1.73 20.24 -35.54
N GLU A 41 2.62 19.81 -34.64
CA GLU A 41 3.19 20.58 -33.51
C GLU A 41 2.16 21.20 -32.55
N SER A 42 0.87 20.93 -32.74
CA SER A 42 -0.23 21.57 -32.02
C SER A 42 -0.97 20.61 -31.08
N ALA A 43 -0.93 19.32 -31.40
CA ALA A 43 -1.57 18.27 -30.62
C ALA A 43 -0.65 17.08 -30.40
N VAL A 44 -0.92 16.36 -29.30
CA VAL A 44 -0.25 15.12 -28.93
C VAL A 44 -1.27 14.00 -29.03
N GLU A 45 -0.94 13.00 -29.82
CA GLU A 45 -1.67 11.74 -29.90
C GLU A 45 -0.99 10.69 -29.02
N ILE A 46 -1.78 10.07 -28.16
CA ILE A 46 -1.32 9.01 -27.26
C ILE A 46 -2.13 7.76 -27.58
N LEU A 47 -1.43 6.72 -28.06
CA LEU A 47 -2.00 5.42 -28.35
C LEU A 47 -1.61 4.44 -27.26
N TYR A 48 -2.54 3.62 -26.78
CA TYR A 48 -2.28 2.62 -25.74
C TYR A 48 -3.22 1.42 -25.86
N ASP A 49 -2.85 0.33 -25.20
CA ASP A 49 -3.68 -0.87 -25.09
C ASP A 49 -4.21 -0.99 -23.65
N LEU A 50 -5.51 -1.27 -23.53
CA LEU A 50 -6.22 -1.37 -22.25
C LEU A 50 -6.87 -2.74 -22.09
N ALA A 51 -6.53 -3.44 -21.02
CA ALA A 51 -7.12 -4.73 -20.67
C ALA A 51 -7.74 -4.68 -19.26
N GLY A 52 -8.85 -5.40 -19.06
CA GLY A 52 -9.47 -5.59 -17.75
C GLY A 52 -10.29 -4.42 -17.19
N ASN A 53 -10.44 -3.31 -17.94
CA ASN A 53 -11.18 -2.14 -17.48
C ASN A 53 -12.69 -2.41 -17.36
N GLN A 54 -13.30 -1.96 -16.26
CA GLN A 54 -14.75 -2.01 -16.08
C GLN A 54 -15.41 -0.68 -16.45
N PRO A 55 -16.71 -0.65 -16.85
CA PRO A 55 -17.42 0.59 -17.17
C PRO A 55 -17.37 1.67 -16.07
N ALA A 56 -17.26 1.24 -14.80
CA ALA A 56 -17.19 2.15 -13.66
C ALA A 56 -15.78 2.74 -13.43
N ASP A 57 -14.74 2.12 -13.99
CA ASP A 57 -13.37 2.58 -13.85
C ASP A 57 -13.12 3.86 -14.66
N SER A 58 -12.14 4.66 -14.22
CA SER A 58 -11.83 5.93 -14.87
C SER A 58 -10.38 5.97 -15.35
N VAL A 59 -10.17 6.26 -16.63
CA VAL A 59 -8.85 6.43 -17.26
C VAL A 59 -8.44 7.90 -17.20
N TYR A 60 -7.24 8.16 -16.68
CA TYR A 60 -6.65 9.49 -16.56
C TYR A 60 -5.33 9.59 -17.29
N LEU A 61 -5.07 10.78 -17.82
CA LEU A 61 -3.83 11.14 -18.47
C LEU A 61 -2.97 11.99 -17.53
N ARG A 62 -1.69 11.63 -17.40
CA ARG A 62 -0.69 12.43 -16.71
C ARG A 62 0.47 12.71 -17.66
N ILE A 63 0.75 13.97 -17.93
CA ILE A 63 1.84 14.37 -18.83
C ILE A 63 2.92 15.08 -18.03
N ARG A 64 4.17 14.73 -18.29
CA ARG A 64 5.33 15.37 -17.69
C ARG A 64 6.28 15.83 -18.79
N SER A 65 6.58 17.12 -18.77
CA SER A 65 7.66 17.73 -19.53
C SER A 65 9.00 17.51 -18.82
N GLN A 66 10.09 17.49 -19.58
CA GLN A 66 11.43 17.39 -19.02
C GLN A 66 11.88 18.69 -18.33
N SER A 67 11.53 19.86 -18.88
CA SER A 67 11.95 21.16 -18.34
C SER A 67 10.95 21.75 -17.33
N ASN A 68 9.66 21.74 -17.67
CA ASN A 68 8.57 22.40 -16.95
C ASN A 68 7.89 21.50 -15.91
N GLY A 69 8.25 20.21 -15.87
CA GLY A 69 7.74 19.27 -14.89
C GLY A 69 6.32 18.79 -15.21
N LEU A 70 5.42 18.79 -14.23
CA LEU A 70 4.08 18.21 -14.41
C LEU A 70 3.17 19.16 -15.20
N LEU A 71 2.69 18.71 -16.36
CA LEU A 71 1.73 19.44 -17.17
C LEU A 71 0.32 18.96 -16.81
N ASN A 72 -0.59 19.90 -16.54
CA ASN A 72 -1.98 19.62 -16.19
C ASN A 72 -2.89 19.98 -17.37
N PRO A 73 -3.19 19.02 -18.27
CA PRO A 73 -4.06 19.29 -19.40
C PRO A 73 -5.51 19.53 -18.93
N ALA A 74 -6.13 20.62 -19.37
CA ALA A 74 -7.54 20.86 -19.04
C ALA A 74 -8.45 19.92 -19.86
N ALA A 75 -9.46 19.36 -19.21
CA ALA A 75 -10.37 18.35 -19.76
C ALA A 75 -10.96 18.71 -21.14
N GLN A 76 -11.27 19.99 -21.36
CA GLN A 76 -11.85 20.49 -22.61
C GLN A 76 -10.92 20.37 -23.84
N TYR A 77 -9.61 20.23 -23.62
CA TYR A 77 -8.61 20.05 -24.67
C TYR A 77 -8.17 18.59 -24.84
N ILE A 78 -8.82 17.66 -24.15
CA ILE A 78 -8.56 16.22 -24.24
C ILE A 78 -9.77 15.54 -24.87
N SER A 79 -9.53 14.73 -25.90
CA SER A 79 -10.56 13.97 -26.60
C SER A 79 -10.13 12.52 -26.84
N GLY A 80 -11.09 11.65 -27.15
CA GLY A 80 -10.86 10.23 -27.39
C GLY A 80 -11.15 9.34 -26.17
N ASP A 81 -10.44 8.24 -26.05
CA ASP A 81 -10.65 7.19 -25.05
C ASP A 81 -10.13 7.59 -23.65
N TRP A 82 -10.78 8.54 -22.97
CA TRP A 82 -10.41 8.93 -21.60
C TRP A 82 -11.65 9.15 -20.71
N GLY A 83 -11.47 9.12 -19.39
CA GLY A 83 -12.57 9.27 -18.44
C GLY A 83 -13.24 7.95 -18.08
N GLN A 84 -14.54 7.96 -17.84
CA GLN A 84 -15.34 6.78 -17.48
C GLN A 84 -15.77 5.98 -18.71
N ASP A 85 -16.13 4.71 -18.49
CA ASP A 85 -16.70 3.82 -19.53
C ASP A 85 -15.81 3.59 -20.75
N VAL A 86 -14.49 3.68 -20.57
CA VAL A 86 -13.54 3.36 -21.64
C VAL A 86 -13.49 1.84 -21.83
N GLN A 87 -13.90 1.38 -23.00
CA GLN A 87 -13.94 -0.05 -23.30
C GLN A 87 -12.51 -0.64 -23.38
N PRO A 88 -12.26 -1.85 -22.85
CA PRO A 88 -11.01 -2.56 -23.10
C PRO A 88 -10.75 -2.74 -24.60
N GLY A 89 -9.50 -2.69 -25.03
CA GLY A 89 -9.13 -2.83 -26.45
C GLY A 89 -7.71 -2.40 -26.74
N THR A 90 -7.27 -2.66 -27.98
CA THR A 90 -5.98 -2.19 -28.49
C THR A 90 -6.13 -0.86 -29.22
N ASN A 91 -5.04 -0.10 -29.32
CA ASN A 91 -4.98 1.18 -30.03
C ASN A 91 -6.03 2.21 -29.56
N ARG A 92 -6.31 2.24 -28.25
CA ARG A 92 -7.08 3.32 -27.63
C ARG A 92 -6.33 4.62 -27.82
N ARG A 93 -7.05 5.68 -28.17
CA ARG A 93 -6.49 6.94 -28.64
C ARG A 93 -6.95 8.09 -27.78
N ILE A 94 -6.01 8.83 -27.22
CA ILE A 94 -6.25 10.12 -26.58
C ILE A 94 -5.55 11.20 -27.38
N ILE A 95 -6.27 12.25 -27.73
CA ILE A 95 -5.73 13.43 -28.40
C ILE A 95 -5.79 14.58 -27.42
N TRP A 96 -4.63 15.16 -27.12
CA TRP A 96 -4.50 16.36 -26.32
C TRP A 96 -4.05 17.53 -27.20
N LYS A 97 -4.88 18.56 -27.27
CA LYS A 97 -4.55 19.80 -27.99
C LYS A 97 -3.68 20.71 -27.13
N ALA A 98 -2.38 20.45 -27.13
CA ALA A 98 -1.43 21.13 -26.27
C ALA A 98 -1.37 22.64 -26.52
N LEU A 99 -1.34 23.06 -27.80
CA LEU A 99 -1.20 24.46 -28.17
C LEU A 99 -2.45 25.29 -27.82
N GLU A 100 -3.66 24.76 -28.07
CA GLU A 100 -4.92 25.39 -27.64
C GLU A 100 -5.01 25.50 -26.11
N ASN A 101 -4.34 24.59 -25.39
CA ASN A 101 -4.24 24.60 -23.94
C ASN A 101 -3.09 25.50 -23.42
N GLY A 102 -2.38 26.22 -24.31
CA GLY A 102 -1.30 27.16 -23.96
C GLY A 102 0.06 26.50 -23.70
N PHE A 103 0.28 25.27 -24.18
CA PHE A 103 1.57 24.58 -24.08
C PHE A 103 2.23 24.47 -25.44
N GLU A 104 3.46 24.96 -25.55
CA GLU A 104 4.32 24.76 -26.72
C GLU A 104 4.98 23.37 -26.63
N LEU A 105 5.04 22.65 -27.75
CA LEU A 105 5.57 21.28 -27.84
C LEU A 105 7.01 21.27 -28.38
N ASP A 106 7.85 22.16 -27.88
CA ASP A 106 9.26 22.29 -28.29
C ASP A 106 10.20 21.29 -27.57
N GLU A 107 9.64 20.48 -26.67
CA GLU A 107 10.42 19.59 -25.80
C GLU A 107 9.89 18.16 -25.73
N ASN A 108 10.75 17.26 -25.26
CA ASN A 108 10.40 15.87 -25.02
C ASN A 108 9.42 15.74 -23.84
N ILE A 109 8.24 15.19 -24.12
CA ILE A 109 7.21 14.90 -23.12
C ILE A 109 7.09 13.41 -22.83
N ARG A 110 6.65 13.08 -21.61
CA ARG A 110 6.30 11.73 -21.19
C ARG A 110 4.83 11.67 -20.77
N ALA A 111 4.05 10.86 -21.45
CA ALA A 111 2.68 10.55 -21.06
C ALA A 111 2.62 9.26 -20.23
N THR A 112 1.84 9.29 -19.16
CA THR A 112 1.51 8.14 -18.32
C THR A 112 0.00 8.04 -18.22
N ILE A 113 -0.54 6.88 -18.61
CA ILE A 113 -1.97 6.58 -18.44
C ILE A 113 -2.16 5.90 -17.08
N LEU A 114 -3.14 6.36 -16.33
CA LEU A 114 -3.49 5.85 -15.00
C LEU A 114 -4.95 5.39 -15.03
N VAL A 115 -5.25 4.28 -14.37
CA VAL A 115 -6.65 3.83 -14.20
C VAL A 115 -7.02 3.86 -12.73
N LYS A 116 -8.13 4.52 -12.41
CA LYS A 116 -8.74 4.51 -11.09
C LYS A 116 -9.86 3.49 -11.08
N ILE A 117 -9.66 2.44 -10.29
CA ILE A 117 -10.65 1.39 -10.12
C ILE A 117 -11.80 1.93 -9.27
N ALA A 118 -13.02 1.88 -9.79
CA ALA A 118 -14.19 2.12 -8.98
C ALA A 118 -14.42 0.90 -8.09
N LEU A 119 -14.36 1.10 -6.78
CA LEU A 119 -14.87 0.11 -5.84
C LEU A 119 -16.35 -0.05 -6.15
N SER A 120 -16.71 -1.18 -6.76
CA SER A 120 -18.08 -1.52 -7.13
C SER A 120 -19.00 -1.35 -5.92
N ASN A 121 -19.71 -0.23 -5.88
CA ASN A 121 -20.94 -0.11 -5.11
C ASN A 121 -21.98 -0.82 -5.96
N ALA A 122 -22.12 -2.14 -5.74
CA ALA A 122 -23.15 -2.92 -6.40
C ALA A 122 -24.50 -2.18 -6.36
N PRO A 123 -25.24 -2.08 -7.47
CA PRO A 123 -26.54 -1.43 -7.49
C PRO A 123 -27.45 -2.16 -6.51
N LYS A 124 -27.85 -1.47 -5.43
CA LYS A 124 -28.91 -1.93 -4.56
C LYS A 124 -30.19 -1.90 -5.39
N THR A 125 -30.56 -3.04 -5.98
CA THR A 125 -31.83 -3.21 -6.68
C THR A 125 -32.93 -2.68 -5.76
N ALA A 126 -33.68 -1.70 -6.25
CA ALA A 126 -34.74 -1.05 -5.51
C ALA A 126 -35.86 -2.05 -5.21
N GLN A 127 -35.77 -2.74 -4.07
CA GLN A 127 -36.91 -3.40 -3.47
C GLN A 127 -37.80 -2.32 -2.81
N PRO A 128 -39.14 -2.41 -2.95
CA PRO A 128 -40.06 -1.52 -2.27
C PRO A 128 -39.80 -1.57 -0.76
N SER A 129 -39.51 -0.41 -0.17
CA SER A 129 -39.16 -0.27 1.24
C SER A 129 -40.36 -0.55 2.13
N LEU A 130 -40.42 -1.75 2.70
CA LEU A 130 -41.04 -1.95 4.00
C LEU A 130 -40.19 -1.24 5.06
N PRO A 131 -40.79 -0.58 6.07
CA PRO A 131 -40.05 0.18 7.07
C PRO A 131 -39.16 -0.76 7.89
N LEU A 132 -37.85 -0.63 7.70
CA LEU A 132 -36.85 -1.41 8.44
C LEU A 132 -36.70 -0.88 9.87
N PRO A 133 -36.63 -1.77 10.88
CA PRO A 133 -36.21 -1.40 12.22
C PRO A 133 -34.73 -1.00 12.22
N ALA A 134 -34.39 -0.02 13.06
CA ALA A 134 -33.05 0.53 13.19
C ALA A 134 -31.99 -0.56 13.49
N ASP A 135 -31.18 -0.90 12.49
CA ASP A 135 -30.06 -1.82 12.64
C ASP A 135 -28.90 -1.11 13.37
N THR A 136 -28.72 -1.47 14.64
CA THR A 136 -27.57 -1.07 15.48
C THR A 136 -26.48 -2.13 15.41
N SER A 137 -26.09 -2.57 14.20
CA SER A 137 -24.97 -3.49 14.03
C SER A 137 -23.65 -2.80 14.38
N LYS A 138 -23.28 -2.86 15.67
CA LYS A 138 -21.96 -2.49 16.18
C LYS A 138 -20.91 -3.30 15.41
N ARG A 139 -20.23 -2.67 14.43
CA ARG A 139 -19.10 -3.26 13.73
C ARG A 139 -18.06 -3.71 14.76
N LYS A 140 -17.92 -5.02 14.92
CA LYS A 140 -16.97 -5.65 15.85
C LYS A 140 -15.56 -5.35 15.35
N TYR A 141 -14.87 -4.41 16.01
CA TYR A 141 -13.49 -4.04 15.68
C TYR A 141 -12.58 -5.28 15.74
N ARG A 142 -11.82 -5.52 14.66
CA ARG A 142 -10.89 -6.65 14.54
C ARG A 142 -9.44 -6.11 14.68
N PRO A 143 -8.75 -6.34 15.81
CA PRO A 143 -7.41 -5.81 16.08
C PRO A 143 -6.38 -6.40 15.11
N GLY A 144 -5.58 -5.57 14.41
CA GLY A 144 -4.70 -5.97 13.30
C GLY A 144 -3.72 -7.12 13.59
N GLY A 145 -3.29 -7.82 12.55
CA GLY A 145 -2.30 -8.91 12.62
C GLY A 145 -0.84 -8.42 12.66
N PRO A 146 0.14 -9.34 12.57
CA PRO A 146 1.57 -9.00 12.59
C PRO A 146 2.02 -8.15 11.41
N GLU A 147 1.27 -8.12 10.30
CA GLU A 147 1.54 -7.27 9.13
C GLU A 147 1.64 -5.78 9.50
N PHE A 148 0.97 -5.34 10.57
CA PHE A 148 1.07 -3.96 11.06
C PHE A 148 2.42 -3.63 11.72
N ALA A 149 3.26 -4.63 12.03
CA ALA A 149 4.64 -4.38 12.46
C ALA A 149 5.48 -3.71 11.36
N LEU A 150 5.12 -3.92 10.08
CA LEU A 150 5.75 -3.22 8.95
C LEU A 150 5.49 -1.71 9.01
N LEU A 151 4.37 -1.26 9.62
CA LEU A 151 4.13 0.17 9.82
C LEU A 151 5.05 0.75 10.90
N SER A 152 5.43 -0.03 11.91
CA SER A 152 6.45 0.39 12.89
C SER A 152 7.85 0.49 12.28
N LEU A 153 8.10 -0.14 11.13
CA LEU A 153 9.35 0.04 10.36
C LEU A 153 9.44 1.45 9.74
N VAL A 154 8.31 2.03 9.34
CA VAL A 154 8.27 3.38 8.74
C VAL A 154 8.38 4.44 9.83
N ALA A 155 7.65 4.25 10.92
CA ALA A 155 7.68 5.17 12.05
C ALA A 155 7.48 4.42 13.37
N PRO A 156 8.39 4.58 14.35
CA PRO A 156 8.23 3.98 15.67
C PRO A 156 6.90 4.43 16.30
N GLY A 157 6.14 3.49 16.85
CA GLY A 157 4.87 3.74 17.54
C GLY A 157 3.61 3.61 16.68
N VAL A 158 3.72 3.62 15.34
CA VAL A 158 2.55 3.57 14.44
C VAL A 158 1.91 2.18 14.38
N GLY A 159 2.70 1.13 14.22
CA GLY A 159 2.18 -0.23 14.10
C GLY A 159 1.41 -0.70 15.35
N ASN A 160 1.90 -0.32 16.53
CA ASN A 160 1.30 -0.67 17.82
C ASN A 160 -0.14 -0.12 17.99
N ILE A 161 -0.52 0.96 17.28
CA ILE A 161 -1.88 1.54 17.32
C ILE A 161 -2.91 0.55 16.76
N PHE A 162 -2.56 -0.14 15.67
CA PHE A 162 -3.48 -1.03 14.95
C PHE A 162 -3.64 -2.40 15.61
N VAL A 163 -2.67 -2.80 16.43
CA VAL A 163 -2.64 -4.10 17.11
C VAL A 163 -3.41 -4.07 18.44
N GLN A 164 -3.95 -2.92 18.87
CA GLN A 164 -4.67 -2.83 20.15
C GLN A 164 -6.15 -3.14 20.06
N SER A 165 -6.61 -3.99 20.98
CA SER A 165 -8.01 -4.35 21.24
C SER A 165 -8.39 -3.84 22.64
N PRO A 166 -9.58 -3.26 22.87
CA PRO A 166 -10.70 -3.02 21.95
C PRO A 166 -10.81 -1.57 21.42
N LYS A 167 -10.02 -0.63 21.93
CA LYS A 167 -9.97 0.77 21.44
C LYS A 167 -8.51 1.24 21.32
N PRO A 168 -8.11 1.82 20.18
CA PRO A 168 -6.78 2.41 20.03
C PRO A 168 -6.68 3.65 20.93
N VAL A 169 -5.91 3.56 22.01
CA VAL A 169 -5.61 4.72 22.85
C VAL A 169 -4.38 5.42 22.25
N ILE A 170 -4.59 6.63 21.74
CA ILE A 170 -3.55 7.42 21.05
C ILE A 170 -2.50 7.98 22.04
N GLY A 171 -2.87 8.17 23.32
CA GLY A 171 -2.12 8.73 24.46
C GLY A 171 -0.60 8.98 24.34
N HIS A 172 0.19 8.43 25.27
CA HIS A 172 1.62 8.74 25.42
C HIS A 172 2.52 8.33 24.24
N ARG A 173 1.96 7.69 23.20
CA ARG A 173 2.72 7.10 22.10
C ARG A 173 3.17 8.12 21.07
N LEU A 174 2.39 9.18 20.89
CA LEU A 174 2.85 10.36 20.14
C LEU A 174 4.09 10.96 20.82
N GLY A 175 4.12 10.96 22.16
CA GLY A 175 5.28 11.39 22.94
C GLY A 175 6.52 10.53 22.66
N VAL A 176 6.39 9.21 22.65
CA VAL A 176 7.52 8.30 22.33
C VAL A 176 8.03 8.51 20.91
N THR A 177 7.12 8.67 19.95
CA THR A 177 7.46 8.92 18.54
C THR A 177 8.21 10.24 18.41
N ALA A 178 7.66 11.32 18.99
CA ALA A 178 8.29 12.64 19.00
C ALA A 178 9.66 12.63 19.70
N ALA A 179 9.80 11.91 20.81
CA ALA A 179 11.08 11.75 21.50
C ALA A 179 12.10 10.99 20.65
N CYS A 180 11.69 9.92 19.96
CA CYS A 180 12.56 9.13 19.10
C CYS A 180 13.11 9.96 17.92
N TYR A 181 12.23 10.68 17.22
CA TYR A 181 12.64 11.57 16.13
C TYR A 181 13.43 12.78 16.65
N GLY A 182 13.05 13.34 17.80
CA GLY A 182 13.77 14.43 18.45
C GLY A 182 15.22 14.06 18.79
N LEU A 183 15.44 12.87 19.36
CA LEU A 183 16.77 12.33 19.64
C LEU A 183 17.58 12.11 18.37
N MET A 184 16.94 11.61 17.30
CA MET A 184 17.62 11.37 16.03
C MET A 184 18.05 12.68 15.36
N LEU A 185 17.16 13.68 15.32
CA LEU A 185 17.48 15.03 14.83
C LEU A 185 18.57 15.69 15.67
N TYR A 186 18.44 15.65 17.00
CA TYR A 186 19.45 16.16 17.92
C TYR A 186 20.83 15.53 17.66
N GLY A 187 20.87 14.20 17.51
CA GLY A 187 22.11 13.49 17.17
C GLY A 187 22.72 13.99 15.87
N LEU A 188 21.92 14.16 14.80
CA LEU A 188 22.43 14.66 13.52
C LEU A 188 22.99 16.08 13.62
N VAL A 189 22.35 16.95 14.41
CA VAL A 189 22.86 18.31 14.68
C VAL A 189 24.18 18.27 15.44
N GLU A 190 24.30 17.45 16.49
CA GLU A 190 25.54 17.31 17.25
C GLU A 190 26.66 16.69 16.40
N ARG A 191 26.34 15.78 15.47
CA ARG A 191 27.31 15.26 14.50
C ARG A 191 27.87 16.35 13.60
N LYS A 192 27.02 17.28 13.15
CA LYS A 192 27.44 18.42 12.33
C LYS A 192 28.41 19.32 13.11
N LYS A 193 28.04 19.72 14.34
CA LYS A 193 28.91 20.52 15.23
C LYS A 193 30.25 19.84 15.51
N SER A 194 30.23 18.53 15.78
CA SER A 194 31.44 17.73 15.98
C SER A 194 32.41 17.84 14.81
N LYS A 195 31.90 17.76 13.57
CA LYS A 195 32.72 17.90 12.35
C LYS A 195 33.25 19.33 12.17
N GLU A 196 32.43 20.34 12.45
CA GLU A 196 32.83 21.75 12.34
C GLU A 196 33.96 22.09 13.33
N GLU A 197 33.81 21.70 14.60
CA GLU A 197 34.85 21.89 15.62
C GLU A 197 36.12 21.09 15.29
N TYR A 198 35.99 19.88 14.72
CA TYR A 198 37.15 19.09 14.29
C TYR A 198 37.88 19.74 13.10
N ALA A 199 37.15 20.33 12.15
CA ALA A 199 37.77 21.07 11.05
C ALA A 199 38.54 22.30 11.55
N LEU A 200 38.03 22.98 12.58
CA LEU A 200 38.77 24.07 13.25
C LEU A 200 40.04 23.56 13.93
N TYR A 201 39.98 22.40 14.60
CA TYR A 201 41.16 21.73 15.16
C TYR A 201 42.24 21.49 14.09
N GLU A 202 41.86 20.97 12.90
CA GLU A 202 42.80 20.70 11.80
C GLU A 202 43.46 21.98 11.24
N GLN A 203 42.80 23.13 11.35
CA GLN A 203 43.35 24.42 10.89
C GLN A 203 44.37 25.02 11.87
N GLN A 204 44.36 24.63 13.14
CA GLN A 204 45.25 25.20 14.15
C GLN A 204 46.64 24.56 14.09
N ARG A 205 47.68 25.39 13.89
CA ARG A 205 49.09 24.92 13.88
C ARG A 205 49.64 24.65 15.27
N ASN A 206 49.12 25.31 16.31
CA ASN A 206 49.61 25.17 17.67
C ASN A 206 48.73 24.20 18.47
N ARG A 207 49.37 23.20 19.10
CA ARG A 207 48.70 22.14 19.85
C ARG A 207 47.92 22.68 21.06
N THR A 208 48.44 23.68 21.77
CA THR A 208 47.76 24.23 22.96
C THR A 208 46.48 24.98 22.58
N THR A 209 46.45 25.66 21.44
CA THR A 209 45.24 26.32 20.93
C THR A 209 44.29 25.35 20.24
N ALA A 210 44.80 24.24 19.69
CA ALA A 210 44.00 23.21 19.04
C ALA A 210 43.22 22.32 20.03
N GLN A 211 43.80 22.03 21.20
CA GLN A 211 43.23 21.13 22.20
C GLN A 211 41.75 21.39 22.56
N PRO A 212 41.29 22.62 22.85
CA PRO A 212 39.89 22.87 23.19
C PRO A 212 38.90 22.61 22.03
N PHE A 213 39.33 22.73 20.77
CA PHE A 213 38.51 22.36 19.61
C PHE A 213 38.34 20.85 19.53
N TYR A 214 39.42 20.10 19.76
CA TYR A 214 39.37 18.63 19.81
C TYR A 214 38.46 18.13 20.94
N ASP A 215 38.59 18.68 22.14
CA ASP A 215 37.78 18.26 23.30
C ASP A 215 36.28 18.54 23.07
N ARG A 216 35.94 19.70 22.47
CA ARG A 216 34.57 20.03 22.07
C ARG A 216 34.05 19.11 20.96
N ALA A 217 34.86 18.86 19.93
CA ALA A 217 34.50 17.96 18.83
C ALA A 217 34.18 16.56 19.35
N ASN A 218 34.98 16.04 20.30
CA ASN A 218 34.79 14.74 20.92
C ASN A 218 33.54 14.71 21.83
N SER A 219 33.29 15.78 22.60
CA SER A 219 32.08 15.91 23.42
C SER A 219 30.80 15.88 22.56
N HIS A 220 30.78 16.63 21.46
CA HIS A 220 29.67 16.60 20.49
C HIS A 220 29.52 15.22 19.82
N HIS A 221 30.64 14.55 19.49
CA HIS A 221 30.62 13.21 18.94
C HIS A 221 29.98 12.20 19.90
N HIS A 222 30.34 12.27 21.19
CA HIS A 222 29.80 11.39 22.22
C HIS A 222 28.28 11.59 22.39
N ARG A 223 27.80 12.85 22.41
CA ARG A 223 26.36 13.16 22.46
C ARG A 223 25.61 12.65 21.24
N TYR A 224 26.17 12.83 20.04
CA TYR A 224 25.63 12.25 18.81
C TYR A 224 25.51 10.72 18.93
N TYR A 225 26.58 10.06 19.37
CA TYR A 225 26.62 8.61 19.50
C TYR A 225 25.57 8.11 20.49
N LEU A 226 25.49 8.71 21.68
CA LEU A 226 24.48 8.37 22.68
C LEU A 226 23.06 8.59 22.16
N ALA A 227 22.77 9.77 21.61
CA ALA A 227 21.42 10.12 21.15
C ALA A 227 20.92 9.19 20.03
N THR A 228 21.77 8.90 19.04
CA THR A 228 21.41 8.01 17.93
C THR A 228 21.26 6.55 18.34
N ARG A 229 22.11 6.05 19.24
CA ARG A 229 21.99 4.69 19.78
C ARG A 229 20.73 4.53 20.63
N LEU A 230 20.41 5.50 21.48
CA LEU A 230 19.18 5.49 22.29
C LEU A 230 17.94 5.53 21.40
N SER A 231 17.92 6.40 20.39
CA SER A 231 16.83 6.46 19.41
C SER A 231 16.66 5.12 18.68
N GLY A 232 17.76 4.53 18.20
CA GLY A 232 17.74 3.22 17.54
C GLY A 232 17.24 2.09 18.46
N ALA A 233 17.64 2.08 19.74
CA ALA A 233 17.18 1.09 20.71
C ALA A 233 15.68 1.21 20.98
N ILE A 234 15.16 2.43 21.13
CA ILE A 234 13.71 2.69 21.28
C ILE A 234 12.95 2.17 20.05
N TRP A 235 13.46 2.45 18.85
CA TRP A 235 12.82 2.04 17.60
C TRP A 235 12.75 0.51 17.46
N VAL A 236 13.87 -0.19 17.67
CA VAL A 236 13.92 -1.66 17.61
C VAL A 236 12.98 -2.27 18.64
N THR A 237 12.93 -1.72 19.85
CA THR A 237 12.05 -2.20 20.92
C THR A 237 10.57 -2.09 20.52
N ASP A 238 10.15 -0.99 19.88
CA ASP A 238 8.78 -0.82 19.40
C ASP A 238 8.40 -1.82 18.30
N ILE A 239 9.31 -2.08 17.36
CA ILE A 239 9.09 -3.06 16.28
C ILE A 239 8.88 -4.46 16.88
N VAL A 240 9.77 -4.89 17.77
CA VAL A 240 9.71 -6.21 18.43
C VAL A 240 8.42 -6.33 19.25
N ALA A 241 8.08 -5.31 20.04
CA ALA A 241 6.86 -5.30 20.84
C ALA A 241 5.59 -5.38 19.97
N THR A 242 5.55 -4.65 18.86
CA THR A 242 4.43 -4.67 17.91
C THR A 242 4.28 -6.04 17.23
N PHE A 243 5.40 -6.63 16.82
CA PHE A 243 5.42 -7.97 16.23
C PHE A 243 4.90 -9.04 17.20
N ILE A 244 5.44 -9.09 18.43
CA ILE A 244 5.01 -10.05 19.45
C ILE A 244 3.50 -9.91 19.73
N LYS A 245 3.00 -8.68 19.86
CA LYS A 245 1.56 -8.45 20.05
C LYS A 245 0.73 -8.90 18.83
N GLY A 246 1.20 -8.62 17.61
CA GLY A 246 0.53 -9.03 16.38
C GLY A 246 0.38 -10.55 16.29
N VAL A 247 1.44 -11.29 16.60
CA VAL A 247 1.43 -12.76 16.67
C VAL A 247 0.44 -13.25 17.74
N ARG A 248 0.45 -12.66 18.95
CA ARG A 248 -0.50 -13.02 20.01
C ARG A 248 -1.95 -12.79 19.61
N ASN A 249 -2.25 -11.69 18.92
CA ASN A 249 -3.58 -11.39 18.40
C ASN A 249 -4.01 -12.39 17.33
N GLN A 250 -3.10 -12.81 16.45
CA GLN A 250 -3.39 -13.82 15.43
C GLN A 250 -3.72 -15.17 16.07
N HIS A 251 -2.97 -15.59 17.10
CA HIS A 251 -3.30 -16.81 17.84
C HIS A 251 -4.64 -16.70 18.57
N ALA A 252 -4.94 -15.56 19.20
CA ALA A 252 -6.25 -15.34 19.82
C ALA A 252 -7.39 -15.41 18.79
N ARG A 253 -7.20 -14.81 17.60
CA ARG A 253 -8.15 -14.91 16.48
C ARG A 253 -8.32 -16.36 16.02
N ALA A 254 -7.25 -17.13 15.88
CA ALA A 254 -7.35 -18.54 15.48
C ALA A 254 -8.14 -19.37 16.49
N LYS A 255 -8.04 -19.05 17.79
CA LYS A 255 -8.82 -19.73 18.85
C LYS A 255 -10.30 -19.32 18.88
N THR A 256 -10.63 -18.07 18.52
CA THR A 256 -12.01 -17.55 18.54
C THR A 256 -12.70 -17.58 17.18
N ALA A 257 -11.97 -17.84 16.09
CA ALA A 257 -12.55 -18.05 14.78
C ALA A 257 -13.39 -19.32 14.83
N GLU A 258 -14.72 -19.17 14.79
CA GLU A 258 -15.59 -20.32 14.60
C GLU A 258 -15.13 -21.09 13.35
N PRO A 259 -15.02 -22.42 13.42
CA PRO A 259 -14.55 -23.21 12.30
C PRO A 259 -15.43 -22.91 11.09
N LYS A 260 -14.79 -22.61 9.95
CA LYS A 260 -15.46 -22.24 8.69
C LYS A 260 -16.42 -23.33 8.19
N VAL A 261 -16.26 -24.54 8.74
CA VAL A 261 -17.14 -25.69 8.63
C VAL A 261 -17.61 -26.03 10.04
N SER A 262 -18.91 -25.87 10.32
CA SER A 262 -19.51 -26.44 11.53
C SER A 262 -20.43 -27.59 11.12
N LEU A 263 -20.14 -28.77 11.67
CA LEU A 263 -21.01 -29.93 11.59
C LEU A 263 -21.91 -29.92 12.81
N ARG A 264 -23.22 -29.78 12.61
CA ARG A 264 -24.20 -29.99 13.68
C ARG A 264 -24.96 -31.28 13.38
N LEU A 265 -24.78 -32.27 14.25
CA LEU A 265 -25.59 -33.48 14.26
C LEU A 265 -26.89 -33.17 15.00
N GLY A 266 -28.03 -33.51 14.41
CA GLY A 266 -29.35 -33.31 15.01
C GLY A 266 -30.34 -34.38 14.55
N TYR A 267 -31.57 -34.29 15.06
CA TYR A 267 -32.69 -35.13 14.63
C TYR A 267 -33.81 -34.23 14.12
N GLN A 268 -34.41 -34.59 12.98
CA GLN A 268 -35.58 -33.91 12.45
C GLN A 268 -36.59 -34.98 12.03
N ALA A 269 -37.75 -35.00 12.71
CA ALA A 269 -38.80 -36.01 12.52
C ALA A 269 -38.30 -37.46 12.66
N ASP A 270 -37.56 -37.75 13.75
CA ASP A 270 -36.98 -39.07 14.08
C ASP A 270 -35.93 -39.64 13.10
N TYR A 271 -35.51 -38.86 12.10
CA TYR A 271 -34.37 -39.21 11.27
C TYR A 271 -33.11 -38.45 11.73
N PRO A 272 -31.94 -39.11 11.79
CA PRO A 272 -30.67 -38.44 12.07
C PRO A 272 -30.30 -37.56 10.87
N VAL A 273 -30.08 -36.27 11.12
CA VAL A 273 -29.71 -35.28 10.10
C VAL A 273 -28.40 -34.59 10.49
N ALA A 274 -27.48 -34.49 9.53
CA ALA A 274 -26.23 -33.75 9.68
C ALA A 274 -26.30 -32.45 8.87
N VAL A 275 -26.26 -31.31 9.56
CA VAL A 275 -26.25 -30.00 8.89
C VAL A 275 -24.81 -29.51 8.78
N PHE A 276 -24.36 -29.32 7.54
CA PHE A 276 -23.09 -28.70 7.20
C PHE A 276 -23.31 -27.21 6.96
N ASN A 277 -22.94 -26.39 7.94
CA ASN A 277 -22.92 -24.95 7.74
C ASN A 277 -21.54 -24.52 7.24
N TYR A 278 -21.51 -24.08 5.98
CA TYR A 278 -20.35 -23.49 5.35
C TYR A 278 -20.60 -22.00 5.11
N LYS A 279 -19.82 -21.13 5.77
CA LYS A 279 -19.86 -19.68 5.53
C LYS A 279 -18.75 -19.31 4.55
N PHE A 280 -19.13 -18.85 3.35
CA PHE A 280 -18.21 -18.28 2.36
C PHE A 280 -17.65 -16.94 2.85
#